data_AF-A0ABD2EVF8-F1
#
_entry.id   AF-A0ABD2EVF8-F1
#
_cell.length_a   1.000
_cell.length_b   1.000
_cell.length_c   1.000
_cell.angle_alpha   90.00
_cell.angle_beta   90.00
_cell.angle_gamma   90.00
#
_symmetry.space_group_name_H-M   'P 1'
#
loop_
_entity.id
_entity.type
_entity.pdbx_description
1 polymer ?
#
loop_
_entity_poly.entity_id
_entity_poly.type
_entity_poly.pdbx_seq_one_letter_code
_entity_poly.pdbx_strand_id
1 'polypeptide(L)'
;WRTGQKLQEKLTKEDKEQRKLKFKLDLQERTTEAKIAEKTAALVEEVYFAQRERDEAIMSRLQLAIEERDEAIARAKHVEMSLKALENINPEENDMTLQELLNRINNADTGIAIQKNGAIIVDRIYKTKECKKRITAEEMSAVIEERDAALSQCKRLEQELHHLKEQNQTSANNMRHLTAENNQERALKAKLLSMQQARETAVQQYKKLEEEIQTLRIYYRLERLVDVLRKKVGAGTMRTVI
;
A
#
# COMPACT_ATOMS: atom_id res chain seq x y z
N TRP A 1 -47.56 -67.73 29.73
CA TRP A 1 -46.36 -67.20 30.41
C TRP A 1 -45.29 -66.64 29.46
N ARG A 2 -44.79 -67.37 28.44
CA ARG A 2 -43.73 -66.83 27.53
C ARG A 2 -44.11 -65.60 26.70
N THR A 3 -45.37 -65.43 26.32
CA THR A 3 -45.83 -64.31 25.47
C THR A 3 -45.88 -62.99 26.23
N GLY A 4 -46.33 -62.99 27.50
CA GLY A 4 -46.36 -61.80 28.35
C GLY A 4 -44.97 -61.24 28.68
N GLN A 5 -43.99 -62.12 28.93
CA GLN A 5 -42.61 -61.72 29.20
C GLN A 5 -41.95 -61.02 27.99
N LYS A 6 -42.18 -61.54 26.78
CA LYS A 6 -41.68 -60.92 25.53
C LYS A 6 -42.31 -59.54 25.27
N LEU A 7 -43.58 -59.36 25.62
CA LEU A 7 -44.25 -58.05 25.50
C LEU A 7 -43.71 -57.06 26.52
N GLN A 8 -43.46 -57.50 27.76
CA GLN A 8 -42.83 -56.68 28.81
C GLN A 8 -41.42 -56.22 28.39
N GLU A 9 -40.61 -57.10 27.80
CA GLU A 9 -39.28 -56.78 27.29
C GLU A 9 -39.33 -55.77 26.14
N LYS A 10 -40.31 -55.89 25.22
CA LYS A 10 -40.52 -54.91 24.15
C LYS A 10 -40.93 -53.55 24.69
N LEU A 11 -41.90 -53.50 25.60
CA LEU A 11 -42.37 -52.26 26.21
C LEU A 11 -41.24 -51.53 26.95
N THR A 12 -40.45 -52.27 27.74
CA THR A 12 -39.30 -51.68 28.44
C THR A 12 -38.19 -51.22 27.50
N LYS A 13 -38.06 -51.82 26.31
CA LYS A 13 -37.14 -51.36 25.27
C LYS A 13 -37.63 -50.08 24.60
N GLU A 14 -38.90 -50.04 24.21
CA GLU A 14 -39.54 -48.85 23.63
C GLU A 14 -39.53 -47.67 24.60
N ASP A 15 -39.85 -47.88 25.89
CA ASP A 15 -39.74 -46.85 26.93
C ASP A 15 -38.32 -46.29 27.05
N LYS A 16 -37.29 -47.14 26.98
CA LYS A 16 -35.89 -46.71 27.00
C LYS A 16 -35.54 -45.91 25.75
N GLU A 17 -36.03 -46.31 24.58
CA GLU A 17 -35.80 -45.59 23.32
C GLU A 17 -36.53 -44.24 23.30
N GLN A 18 -37.78 -44.19 23.78
CA GLN A 18 -38.55 -42.96 23.91
C GLN A 18 -37.89 -41.97 24.89
N ARG A 19 -37.40 -42.45 26.04
CA ARG A 19 -36.63 -41.62 26.99
C ARG A 19 -35.34 -41.08 26.36
N LYS A 20 -34.63 -41.90 25.58
CA LYS A 20 -33.43 -41.45 24.85
C LYS A 20 -33.74 -40.38 23.82
N LEU A 21 -34.82 -40.55 23.04
CA LEU A 21 -35.25 -39.57 22.05
C LEU A 21 -35.67 -38.26 22.70
N LYS A 22 -36.44 -38.32 23.80
CA LYS A 22 -36.83 -37.13 24.58
C LYS A 22 -35.60 -36.38 25.10
N PHE A 23 -34.63 -37.09 25.69
CA PHE A 23 -33.40 -36.47 26.16
C PHE A 23 -32.59 -35.82 25.03
N LYS A 24 -32.54 -36.44 23.84
CA LYS A 24 -31.88 -35.85 22.67
C LYS A 24 -32.57 -34.57 22.19
N LEU A 25 -33.90 -34.56 22.19
CA LEU A 25 -34.70 -33.41 21.79
C LEU A 25 -34.53 -32.25 22.79
N ASP A 26 -34.64 -32.52 24.09
CA ASP A 26 -34.39 -31.54 25.15
C ASP A 26 -32.96 -30.97 25.04
N LEU A 27 -31.96 -31.82 24.77
CA LEU A 27 -30.57 -31.36 24.57
C LEU A 27 -30.46 -30.46 23.35
N GLN A 28 -31.11 -30.80 22.24
CA GLN A 28 -31.11 -29.99 21.02
C GLN A 28 -31.78 -28.63 21.28
N GLU A 29 -32.95 -28.60 21.92
CA GLU A 29 -33.64 -27.36 22.30
C GLU A 29 -32.74 -26.46 23.15
N ARG A 30 -32.14 -27.02 24.22
CA ARG A 30 -31.20 -26.30 25.09
C ARG A 30 -29.99 -25.75 24.32
N THR A 31 -29.45 -26.50 23.37
CA THR A 31 -28.33 -26.01 22.55
C THR A 31 -28.74 -24.88 21.61
N THR A 32 -29.97 -24.90 21.09
CA THR A 32 -30.48 -23.81 20.24
C THR A 32 -30.79 -22.57 21.06
N GLU A 33 -31.39 -22.72 22.25
CA GLU A 33 -31.62 -21.61 23.18
C GLU A 33 -30.32 -20.94 23.59
N ALA A 34 -29.29 -21.72 23.93
CA ALA A 34 -27.97 -21.19 24.30
C ALA A 34 -27.34 -20.38 23.16
N LYS A 35 -27.40 -20.87 21.92
CA LYS A 35 -26.89 -20.15 20.74
C LYS A 35 -27.65 -18.85 20.47
N ILE A 36 -28.96 -18.84 20.69
CA ILE A 36 -29.77 -17.63 20.53
C ILE A 36 -29.41 -16.62 21.63
N ALA A 37 -29.28 -17.07 22.88
CA ALA A 37 -28.90 -16.23 24.00
C ALA A 37 -27.50 -15.62 23.80
N GLU A 38 -26.53 -16.40 23.34
CA GLU A 38 -25.17 -15.94 23.01
C GLU A 38 -25.19 -14.85 21.94
N LYS A 39 -25.89 -15.09 20.82
CA LYS A 39 -26.04 -14.08 19.75
C LYS A 39 -26.77 -12.82 20.23
N THR A 40 -27.77 -12.99 21.09
CA THR A 40 -28.54 -11.86 21.63
C THR A 40 -27.68 -11.03 22.58
N ALA A 41 -26.89 -11.67 23.44
CA ALA A 41 -25.96 -10.99 24.34
C ALA A 41 -24.91 -10.19 23.54
N ALA A 42 -24.31 -10.78 22.51
CA ALA A 42 -23.36 -10.09 21.63
C ALA A 42 -23.98 -8.84 20.96
N LEU A 43 -25.20 -8.96 20.42
CA LEU A 43 -25.90 -7.82 19.83
C LEU A 43 -26.21 -6.71 20.85
N VAL A 44 -26.57 -7.07 22.08
CA VAL A 44 -26.81 -6.08 23.15
C VAL A 44 -25.53 -5.35 23.53
N GLU A 45 -24.40 -6.06 23.61
CA GLU A 45 -23.09 -5.45 23.86
C GLU A 45 -22.68 -4.49 22.72
N GLU A 46 -22.89 -4.88 21.46
CA GLU A 46 -22.62 -4.02 20.30
C GLU A 46 -23.47 -2.75 20.31
N VAL A 47 -24.77 -2.87 20.60
CA VAL A 47 -25.68 -1.71 20.69
C VAL A 47 -25.26 -0.78 21.83
N TYR A 48 -24.90 -1.35 22.99
CA TYR A 48 -24.44 -0.56 24.13
C TYR A 48 -23.14 0.19 23.80
N PHE A 49 -22.20 -0.47 23.14
CA PHE A 49 -20.95 0.15 22.72
C PHE A 49 -21.18 1.28 21.72
N ALA A 50 -21.97 1.03 20.67
CA ALA A 50 -22.31 2.05 19.67
C ALA A 50 -23.05 3.25 20.28
N GLN A 51 -23.90 3.01 21.28
CA GLN A 51 -24.61 4.08 21.97
C GLN A 51 -23.68 4.93 22.84
N ARG A 52 -22.71 4.30 23.52
CA ARG A 52 -21.68 5.01 24.25
C ARG A 52 -20.82 5.89 23.33
N GLU A 53 -20.38 5.35 22.19
CA GLU A 53 -19.62 6.12 21.20
C GLU A 53 -20.42 7.31 20.65
N ARG A 54 -21.72 7.10 20.39
CA ARG A 54 -22.63 8.17 19.97
C ARG A 54 -22.73 9.27 21.03
N ASP A 55 -22.92 8.90 22.30
CA ASP A 55 -23.08 9.87 23.38
C ASP A 55 -21.77 10.67 23.59
N GLU A 56 -20.62 10.00 23.50
CA GLU A 56 -19.31 10.66 23.53
C GLU A 56 -19.14 11.65 22.38
N ALA A 57 -19.46 11.25 21.14
CA ALA A 57 -19.39 12.12 19.98
C ALA A 57 -20.34 13.34 20.09
N ILE A 58 -21.54 13.15 20.65
CA ILE A 58 -22.49 14.25 20.90
C ILE A 58 -21.92 15.21 21.95
N MET A 59 -21.36 14.71 23.05
CA MET A 59 -20.77 15.53 24.09
C MET A 59 -19.57 16.33 23.57
N SER A 60 -18.68 15.71 22.79
CA SER A 60 -17.56 16.42 22.15
C SER A 60 -18.05 17.51 21.18
N ARG A 61 -19.10 17.25 20.39
CA ARG A 61 -19.67 18.25 19.49
C ARG A 61 -20.31 19.42 20.23
N LEU A 62 -20.98 19.16 21.36
CA LEU A 62 -21.55 20.20 22.21
C LEU A 62 -20.45 21.06 22.85
N GLN A 63 -19.36 20.45 23.31
CA GLN A 63 -18.21 21.17 23.86
C GLN A 63 -17.59 22.10 22.82
N LEU A 64 -17.32 21.61 21.61
CA LEU A 64 -16.81 22.43 20.51
C LEU A 64 -17.74 23.60 20.19
N ALA A 65 -19.06 23.38 20.13
CA ALA A 65 -20.01 24.45 19.89
C ALA A 65 -20.03 25.51 21.00
N ILE A 66 -19.80 25.11 22.25
CA ILE A 66 -19.67 26.03 23.39
C ILE A 66 -18.37 26.84 23.27
N GLU A 67 -17.25 26.17 22.95
CA GLU A 67 -15.95 26.81 22.75
C GLU A 67 -16.00 27.83 21.61
N GLU A 68 -16.54 27.45 20.43
CA GLU A 68 -16.70 28.34 19.28
C GLU A 68 -17.56 29.57 19.60
N ARG A 69 -18.64 29.38 20.38
CA ARG A 69 -19.50 30.48 20.83
C ARG A 69 -18.75 31.40 21.79
N ASP A 70 -18.04 30.84 22.75
CA ASP A 70 -17.33 31.63 23.77
C ASP A 70 -16.16 32.41 23.13
N GLU A 71 -15.47 31.82 22.17
CA GLU A 71 -14.50 32.52 21.32
C GLU A 71 -15.15 33.64 20.50
N ALA A 72 -16.31 33.40 19.88
CA ALA A 72 -17.03 34.42 19.14
C ALA A 72 -17.46 35.58 20.04
N ILE A 73 -17.92 35.30 21.27
CA ILE A 73 -18.25 36.30 22.28
C ILE A 73 -16.98 37.08 22.68
N ALA A 74 -15.85 36.40 22.87
CA ALA A 74 -14.58 37.05 23.21
C ALA A 74 -14.11 37.99 22.09
N ARG A 75 -14.18 37.54 20.82
CA ARG A 75 -13.89 38.37 19.64
C ARG A 75 -14.83 39.56 19.55
N ALA A 76 -16.14 39.37 19.74
CA ALA A 76 -17.12 40.45 19.72
C ALA A 76 -16.85 41.49 20.81
N LYS A 77 -16.57 41.06 22.05
CA LYS A 77 -16.20 41.96 23.15
C LYS A 77 -14.91 42.72 22.86
N HIS A 78 -13.90 42.07 22.29
CA HIS A 78 -12.66 42.73 21.90
C HIS A 78 -12.90 43.82 20.85
N VAL A 79 -13.72 43.54 19.84
CA VAL A 79 -14.13 44.51 18.83
C VAL A 79 -14.92 45.66 19.47
N GLU A 80 -15.86 45.37 20.36
CA GLU A 80 -16.64 46.40 21.06
C GLU A 80 -15.74 47.31 21.92
N MET A 81 -14.77 46.74 22.65
CA MET A 81 -13.78 47.52 23.41
C MET A 81 -12.90 48.36 22.48
N SER A 82 -12.48 47.80 21.35
CA SER A 82 -11.71 48.53 20.34
C SER A 82 -12.53 49.69 19.74
N LEU A 83 -13.83 49.47 19.49
CA LEU A 83 -14.75 50.48 18.99
C LEU A 83 -14.96 51.59 20.03
N LYS A 84 -15.18 51.26 21.31
CA LYS A 84 -15.27 52.24 22.40
C LYS A 84 -13.97 53.02 22.59
N ALA A 85 -12.81 52.39 22.39
CA ALA A 85 -11.53 53.07 22.39
C ALA A 85 -11.41 54.05 21.21
N LEU A 86 -12.00 53.74 20.05
CA LEU A 86 -12.05 54.63 18.88
C LEU A 86 -13.09 55.74 19.03
N GLU A 87 -14.26 55.51 19.64
CA GLU A 87 -15.27 56.54 19.93
C GLU A 87 -14.76 57.61 20.90
N ASN A 88 -13.77 57.30 21.73
CA ASN A 88 -13.08 58.26 22.61
C ASN A 88 -11.96 59.05 21.92
N ILE A 89 -11.70 58.82 20.62
CA ILE A 89 -10.76 59.59 19.83
C ILE A 89 -11.54 60.67 19.09
N ASN A 90 -11.34 61.93 19.49
CA ASN A 90 -11.83 63.06 18.72
C ASN A 90 -11.28 62.95 17.28
N PRO A 91 -12.11 62.79 16.24
CA PRO A 91 -11.63 62.59 14.86
C PRO A 91 -10.79 63.76 14.35
N GLU A 92 -11.03 64.98 14.84
CA GLU A 92 -10.21 66.16 14.53
C GLU A 92 -8.76 66.08 15.04
N GLU A 93 -8.47 65.25 16.05
CA GLU A 93 -7.11 65.13 16.61
C GLU A 93 -6.23 64.10 15.89
N ASN A 94 -6.81 63.19 15.09
CA ASN A 94 -6.08 62.16 14.35
C ASN A 94 -5.70 62.59 12.93
N ASP A 95 -6.51 63.43 12.28
CA ASP A 95 -6.23 63.93 10.92
C ASP A 95 -5.25 65.11 10.88
N MET A 96 -5.01 65.75 12.04
CA MET A 96 -4.06 66.86 12.08
C MET A 96 -2.65 66.43 11.69
N THR A 97 -1.96 67.19 10.88
CA THR A 97 -0.53 66.93 10.64
C THR A 97 0.30 67.22 11.89
N LEU A 98 1.50 66.64 12.01
CA LEU A 98 2.43 67.00 13.09
C LEU A 98 2.70 68.51 13.09
N GLN A 99 2.74 69.12 11.91
CA GLN A 99 2.92 70.56 11.74
C GLN A 99 1.75 71.37 12.32
N GLU A 100 0.51 70.92 12.14
CA GLU A 100 -0.67 71.56 12.72
C GLU A 100 -0.69 71.46 14.25
N LEU A 101 -0.31 70.31 14.82
CA LEU A 101 -0.20 70.14 16.27
C LEU A 101 0.88 71.04 16.87
N LEU A 102 2.04 71.16 16.20
CA LEU A 102 3.11 72.05 16.62
C LEU A 102 2.69 73.53 16.51
N ASN A 103 2.00 73.91 15.43
CA ASN A 103 1.46 75.25 15.27
C ASN A 103 0.42 75.59 16.36
N ARG A 104 -0.43 74.64 16.75
CA ARG A 104 -1.39 74.81 17.85
C ARG A 104 -0.72 74.94 19.21
N ILE A 105 0.37 74.22 19.46
CA ILE A 105 1.19 74.40 20.68
C ILE A 105 1.83 75.78 20.69
N ASN A 106 2.40 76.21 19.57
CA ASN A 106 3.11 77.49 19.48
C ASN A 106 2.18 78.71 19.64
N ASN A 107 0.91 78.56 19.26
CA ASN A 107 -0.12 79.60 19.34
C ASN A 107 -1.11 79.39 20.51
N ALA A 108 -0.81 78.52 21.48
CA ALA A 108 -1.71 78.23 22.58
C ALA A 108 -1.65 79.29 23.68
N ASP A 109 -2.81 79.89 24.01
CA ASP A 109 -2.92 80.91 25.06
C ASP A 109 -2.95 80.34 26.49
N THR A 110 -3.01 79.01 26.64
CA THR A 110 -3.10 78.35 27.96
C THR A 110 -2.21 77.11 28.03
N GLY A 111 -1.66 76.85 29.22
CA GLY A 111 -0.86 75.64 29.48
C GLY A 111 -1.65 74.35 29.30
N ILE A 112 -2.96 74.38 29.51
CA ILE A 112 -3.86 73.23 29.29
C ILE A 112 -3.92 72.88 27.80
N ALA A 113 -4.01 73.87 26.91
CA ALA A 113 -4.01 73.64 25.46
C ALA A 113 -2.66 73.10 24.97
N ILE A 114 -1.54 73.57 25.54
CA ILE A 114 -0.20 73.02 25.26
C ILE A 114 -0.13 71.55 25.68
N GLN A 115 -0.58 71.24 26.90
CA GLN A 115 -0.55 69.87 27.43
C GLN A 115 -1.41 68.90 26.60
N LYS A 116 -2.61 69.34 26.19
CA LYS A 116 -3.51 68.53 25.36
C LYS A 116 -2.88 68.18 24.01
N ASN A 117 -2.35 69.17 23.29
CA ASN A 117 -1.69 68.92 22.00
C ASN A 117 -0.39 68.12 22.15
N GLY A 118 0.36 68.35 23.23
CA GLY A 118 1.56 67.56 23.56
C GLY A 118 1.24 66.08 23.81
N ALA A 119 0.14 65.78 24.51
CA ALA A 119 -0.31 64.42 24.76
C ALA A 119 -0.63 63.65 23.46
N ILE A 120 -1.26 64.33 22.48
CA ILE A 120 -1.56 63.74 21.16
C ILE A 120 -0.26 63.40 20.41
N ILE A 121 0.74 64.28 20.44
CA ILE A 121 2.04 64.01 19.79
C ILE A 121 2.72 62.80 20.43
N VAL A 122 2.74 62.72 21.76
CA VAL A 122 3.35 61.59 22.50
C VAL A 122 2.63 60.28 22.19
N ASP A 123 1.29 60.28 22.19
CA ASP A 123 0.47 59.12 21.84
C ASP A 123 0.77 58.63 20.42
N ARG A 124 0.87 59.55 19.44
CA ARG A 124 1.25 59.21 18.06
C ARG A 124 2.64 58.61 17.94
N ILE A 125 3.62 59.14 18.68
CA ILE A 125 4.98 58.60 18.69
C ILE A 125 4.96 57.16 19.24
N TYR A 126 4.22 56.93 20.33
CA TYR A 126 4.10 55.61 20.93
C TYR A 126 3.43 54.62 19.97
N LYS A 127 2.27 54.98 19.40
CA LYS A 127 1.56 54.17 18.40
C LYS A 127 2.41 53.86 17.17
N THR A 128 3.17 54.83 16.67
CA THR A 128 4.08 54.62 15.53
C THR A 128 5.20 53.64 15.88
N LYS A 129 5.78 53.74 17.09
CA LYS A 129 6.81 52.80 17.55
C LYS A 129 6.27 51.39 17.70
N GLU A 130 5.10 51.23 18.31
CA GLU A 130 4.45 49.91 18.46
C GLU A 130 4.05 49.32 17.10
N CYS A 131 3.51 50.14 16.18
CA CYS A 131 3.18 49.68 14.84
C CYS A 131 4.43 49.18 14.08
N LYS A 132 5.56 49.91 14.18
CA LYS A 132 6.83 49.45 13.58
C LYS A 132 7.29 48.11 14.14
N LYS A 133 7.26 47.94 15.48
CA LYS A 133 7.63 46.66 16.10
C LYS A 133 6.73 45.52 15.63
N ARG A 134 5.41 45.76 15.57
CA ARG A 134 4.43 44.78 15.11
C ARG A 134 4.68 44.36 13.66
N ILE A 135 4.87 45.32 12.76
CA ILE A 135 5.17 45.05 11.35
C ILE A 135 6.45 44.22 11.23
N THR A 136 7.53 44.62 11.90
CA THR A 136 8.79 43.85 11.87
C THR A 136 8.61 42.43 12.40
N ALA A 137 7.82 42.23 13.46
CA ALA A 137 7.54 40.90 13.97
C ALA A 137 6.74 40.04 12.98
N GLU A 138 5.71 40.62 12.35
CA GLU A 138 4.90 39.96 11.32
C GLU A 138 5.75 39.59 10.09
N GLU A 139 6.60 40.51 9.61
CA GLU A 139 7.54 40.26 8.50
C GLU A 139 8.54 39.16 8.85
N MET A 140 9.11 39.18 10.05
CA MET A 140 10.02 38.13 10.50
C MET A 140 9.34 36.76 10.57
N SER A 141 8.12 36.69 11.10
CA SER A 141 7.33 35.45 11.14
C SER A 141 7.05 34.91 9.74
N ALA A 142 6.62 35.77 8.80
CA ALA A 142 6.33 35.36 7.43
C ALA A 142 7.59 34.79 6.72
N VAL A 143 8.75 35.43 6.91
CA VAL A 143 10.02 34.94 6.35
C VAL A 143 10.42 33.59 6.95
N ILE A 144 10.19 33.39 8.25
CA ILE A 144 10.47 32.10 8.92
C ILE A 144 9.56 31.00 8.34
N GLU A 145 8.28 31.27 8.16
CA GLU A 145 7.33 30.31 7.59
C GLU A 145 7.69 29.94 6.15
N GLU A 146 8.05 30.93 5.32
CA GLU A 146 8.48 30.69 3.94
C GLU A 146 9.75 29.82 3.88
N ARG A 147 10.73 30.12 4.75
CA ARG A 147 11.96 29.33 4.88
C ARG A 147 11.65 27.88 5.26
N ASP A 148 10.78 27.67 6.24
CA ASP A 148 10.48 26.32 6.74
C ASP A 148 9.67 25.50 5.72
N ALA A 149 8.78 26.16 4.96
CA ALA A 149 8.10 25.56 3.82
C ALA A 149 9.09 25.14 2.72
N ALA A 150 10.02 26.02 2.35
CA ALA A 150 11.05 25.72 1.36
C ALA A 150 11.97 24.57 1.82
N LEU A 151 12.40 24.56 3.08
CA LEU A 151 13.20 23.46 3.65
C LEU A 151 12.46 22.12 3.60
N SER A 152 11.16 22.12 3.89
CA SER A 152 10.33 20.92 3.83
C SER A 152 10.20 20.39 2.39
N GLN A 153 10.06 21.30 1.42
CA GLN A 153 10.06 20.92 0.00
C GLN A 153 11.40 20.35 -0.46
N CYS A 154 12.52 20.96 -0.06
CA CYS A 154 13.86 20.45 -0.37
C CYS A 154 14.06 19.02 0.16
N LYS A 155 13.72 18.77 1.44
CA LYS A 155 13.80 17.44 2.04
C LYS A 155 12.98 16.39 1.28
N ARG A 156 11.78 16.75 0.84
CA ARG A 156 10.92 15.86 0.04
C ARG A 156 11.57 15.55 -1.31
N LEU A 157 12.06 16.56 -2.02
CA LEU A 157 12.72 16.39 -3.30
C LEU A 157 13.99 15.53 -3.19
N GLU A 158 14.77 15.70 -2.13
CA GLU A 158 15.95 14.86 -1.85
C GLU A 158 15.58 13.38 -1.67
N GLN A 159 14.49 13.10 -0.96
CA GLN A 159 13.97 11.73 -0.79
C GLN A 159 13.48 11.13 -2.10
N GLU A 160 12.73 11.90 -2.91
CA GLU A 160 12.27 11.46 -4.24
C GLU A 160 13.45 11.15 -5.17
N LEU A 161 14.50 11.97 -5.12
CA LEU A 161 15.72 11.75 -5.90
C LEU A 161 16.45 10.47 -5.47
N HIS A 162 16.54 10.22 -4.16
CA HIS A 162 17.10 8.98 -3.64
C HIS A 162 16.33 7.76 -4.15
N HIS A 163 15.01 7.80 -4.05
CA HIS A 163 14.15 6.71 -4.50
C HIS A 163 14.28 6.44 -6.00
N LEU A 164 14.29 7.49 -6.83
CA LEU A 164 14.49 7.38 -8.27
C LEU A 164 15.86 6.77 -8.61
N LYS A 165 16.90 7.13 -7.85
CA LYS A 165 18.25 6.58 -8.04
C LYS A 165 18.30 5.08 -7.72
N GLU A 166 17.65 4.64 -6.64
CA GLU A 166 17.52 3.22 -6.29
C GLU A 166 16.73 2.44 -7.34
N GLN A 167 15.61 2.99 -7.82
CA GLN A 167 14.78 2.38 -8.85
C GLN A 167 15.53 2.23 -10.18
N ASN A 168 16.29 3.26 -10.58
CA ASN A 168 17.07 3.20 -11.81
C ASN A 168 18.22 2.19 -11.68
N GLN A 169 18.89 2.13 -10.52
CA GLN A 169 19.95 1.15 -10.27
C GLN A 169 19.44 -0.30 -10.29
N THR A 170 18.28 -0.56 -9.69
CA THR A 170 17.63 -1.88 -9.72
C THR A 170 17.18 -2.25 -11.13
N SER A 171 16.57 -1.32 -11.87
CA SER A 171 16.18 -1.51 -13.27
C SER A 171 17.39 -1.84 -14.17
N ALA A 172 18.49 -1.09 -14.03
CA ALA A 172 19.72 -1.33 -14.77
C ALA A 172 20.33 -2.70 -14.46
N ASN A 173 20.31 -3.13 -13.20
CA ASN A 173 20.79 -4.45 -12.79
C ASN A 173 19.93 -5.59 -13.37
N ASN A 174 18.60 -5.45 -13.34
CA ASN A 174 17.68 -6.44 -13.91
C ASN A 174 17.89 -6.59 -15.43
N MET A 175 18.06 -5.47 -16.14
CA MET A 175 18.32 -5.49 -17.59
C MET A 175 19.65 -6.19 -17.93
N ARG A 176 20.70 -5.95 -17.14
CA ARG A 176 21.99 -6.63 -17.31
C ARG A 176 21.87 -8.14 -17.09
N HIS A 177 21.13 -8.56 -16.07
CA HIS A 177 20.91 -9.99 -15.79
C HIS A 177 20.17 -10.68 -16.94
N LEU A 178 19.06 -10.10 -17.41
CA LEU A 178 18.29 -10.64 -18.54
C LEU A 178 19.13 -10.75 -19.82
N THR A 179 19.99 -9.77 -20.08
CA THR A 179 20.88 -9.78 -21.25
C THR A 179 21.93 -10.88 -21.16
N ALA A 180 22.51 -11.08 -19.97
CA ALA A 180 23.48 -12.15 -19.74
C ALA A 180 22.85 -13.55 -19.90
N GLU A 181 21.66 -13.75 -19.31
CA GLU A 181 20.91 -15.00 -19.40
C GLU A 181 20.51 -15.31 -20.84
N ASN A 182 20.02 -14.33 -21.60
CA ASN A 182 19.65 -14.51 -23.00
C ASN A 182 20.85 -14.89 -23.88
N ASN A 183 22.01 -14.28 -23.65
CA ASN A 183 23.23 -14.62 -24.37
C ASN A 183 23.71 -16.04 -24.05
N GLN A 184 23.61 -16.46 -22.79
CA GLN A 184 23.93 -17.82 -22.37
C GLN A 184 22.97 -18.84 -23.02
N GLU A 185 21.67 -18.54 -23.07
CA GLU A 185 20.68 -19.37 -23.73
C GLU A 185 20.96 -19.53 -25.23
N ARG A 186 21.32 -18.45 -25.92
CA ARG A 186 21.72 -18.48 -27.34
C ARG A 186 22.96 -19.36 -27.56
N ALA A 187 23.97 -19.24 -26.71
CA ALA A 187 25.18 -20.05 -26.81
C ALA A 187 24.88 -21.55 -26.61
N LEU A 188 24.03 -21.89 -25.64
CA LEU A 188 23.60 -23.27 -25.39
C LEU A 188 22.78 -23.83 -26.57
N LYS A 189 21.87 -23.05 -27.15
CA LYS A 189 21.11 -23.44 -28.36
C LYS A 189 22.03 -23.72 -29.55
N ALA A 190 23.03 -22.86 -29.78
CA ALA A 190 24.00 -23.07 -30.85
C ALA A 190 24.81 -24.36 -30.64
N LYS A 191 25.24 -24.62 -29.40
CA LYS A 191 25.96 -25.85 -29.04
C LYS A 191 25.09 -27.10 -29.25
N LEU A 192 23.82 -27.05 -28.84
CA LEU A 192 22.88 -28.14 -29.03
C LEU A 192 22.67 -28.47 -30.52
N LEU A 193 22.48 -27.44 -31.36
CA LEU A 193 22.33 -27.60 -32.81
C LEU A 193 23.58 -28.23 -33.44
N SER A 194 24.77 -27.78 -33.04
CA SER A 194 26.03 -28.36 -33.51
C SER A 194 26.17 -29.84 -33.12
N MET A 195 25.82 -30.19 -31.88
CA MET A 195 25.83 -31.59 -31.42
C MET A 195 24.80 -32.45 -32.17
N GLN A 196 23.63 -31.89 -32.48
CA GLN A 196 22.60 -32.59 -33.23
C GLN A 196 23.04 -32.87 -34.67
N GLN A 197 23.64 -31.90 -35.35
CA GLN A 197 24.22 -32.08 -36.70
C GLN A 197 25.34 -33.12 -36.70
N ALA A 198 26.24 -33.08 -35.70
CA ALA A 198 27.30 -34.07 -35.55
C ALA A 198 26.72 -35.48 -35.35
N ARG A 199 25.67 -35.62 -34.53
CA ARG A 199 24.96 -36.89 -34.32
C ARG A 199 24.30 -37.39 -35.60
N GLU A 200 23.62 -36.52 -36.35
CA GLU A 200 22.97 -36.89 -37.62
C GLU A 200 24.01 -37.36 -38.64
N THR A 201 25.15 -36.67 -38.73
CA THR A 201 26.27 -37.06 -39.59
C THR A 201 26.83 -38.42 -39.18
N ALA A 202 27.04 -38.66 -37.89
CA ALA A 202 27.50 -39.95 -37.39
C ALA A 202 26.50 -41.08 -37.70
N VAL A 203 25.20 -40.83 -37.53
CA VAL A 203 24.14 -41.80 -37.88
C VAL A 203 24.17 -42.13 -39.37
N GLN A 204 24.36 -41.14 -40.24
CA GLN A 204 24.51 -41.38 -41.68
C GLN A 204 25.75 -42.21 -42.00
N GLN A 205 26.88 -41.95 -41.33
CA GLN A 205 28.10 -42.75 -41.49
C GLN A 205 27.89 -44.21 -41.04
N TYR A 206 27.22 -44.42 -39.90
CA TYR A 206 26.90 -45.77 -39.42
C TYR A 206 26.02 -46.54 -40.42
N LYS A 207 25.03 -45.89 -41.03
CA LYS A 207 24.19 -46.52 -42.07
C LYS A 207 25.01 -46.98 -43.28
N LYS A 208 25.91 -46.13 -43.78
CA LYS A 208 26.80 -46.49 -44.90
C LYS A 208 27.69 -47.68 -44.55
N LEU A 209 28.29 -47.66 -43.36
CA LEU A 209 29.12 -48.77 -42.89
C LEU A 209 28.31 -50.07 -42.77
N GLU A 210 27.07 -49.99 -42.31
CA GLU A 210 26.17 -51.15 -42.24
C GLU A 210 25.86 -51.72 -43.62
N GLU A 211 25.59 -50.87 -44.62
CA GLU A 211 25.40 -51.27 -46.02
C GLU A 211 26.65 -51.95 -46.60
N GLU A 212 27.83 -51.42 -46.33
CA GLU A 212 29.12 -52.01 -46.73
C GLU A 212 29.31 -53.40 -46.09
N ILE A 213 29.02 -53.53 -44.79
CA ILE A 213 29.09 -54.82 -44.07
C ILE A 213 28.13 -55.84 -44.69
N GLN A 214 26.89 -55.45 -45.02
CA GLN A 214 25.94 -56.36 -45.67
C GLN A 214 26.41 -56.78 -47.06
N THR A 215 27.00 -55.85 -47.82
CA THR A 215 27.58 -56.13 -49.13
C THR A 215 28.72 -57.14 -49.02
N LEU A 216 29.67 -56.92 -48.11
CA LEU A 216 30.77 -57.84 -47.83
C LEU A 216 30.28 -59.24 -47.43
N ARG A 217 29.21 -59.33 -46.62
CA ARG A 217 28.59 -60.61 -46.25
C ARG A 217 28.03 -61.36 -47.47
N ILE A 218 27.48 -60.67 -48.46
CA ILE A 218 27.00 -61.30 -49.71
C ILE A 218 28.18 -61.79 -50.53
N TYR A 219 29.21 -60.94 -50.73
CA TYR A 219 30.43 -61.32 -51.44
C TYR A 219 31.07 -62.57 -50.84
N TYR A 220 31.22 -62.64 -49.52
CA TYR A 220 31.79 -63.81 -48.85
C TYR A 220 30.96 -65.08 -49.05
N ARG A 221 29.61 -64.99 -49.05
CA ARG A 221 28.74 -66.13 -49.35
C ARG A 221 28.91 -66.61 -50.80
N LEU A 222 29.01 -65.68 -51.74
CA LEU A 222 29.24 -65.99 -53.16
C LEU A 222 30.60 -66.64 -53.37
N GLU A 223 31.66 -66.12 -52.76
CA GLU A 223 33.00 -66.70 -52.82
C GLU A 223 33.01 -68.14 -52.29
N ARG A 224 32.36 -68.37 -51.14
CA ARG A 224 32.20 -69.72 -50.59
C ARG A 224 31.42 -70.67 -51.51
N LEU A 225 30.38 -70.19 -52.19
CA LEU A 225 29.63 -70.98 -53.18
C LEU A 225 30.49 -71.31 -54.41
N VAL A 226 31.25 -70.34 -54.92
CA VAL A 226 32.19 -70.53 -56.03
C VAL A 226 33.25 -71.56 -55.64
N ASP A 227 33.80 -71.51 -54.44
CA ASP A 227 34.75 -72.49 -53.94
C ASP A 227 34.15 -73.91 -53.87
N VAL A 228 32.90 -74.03 -53.41
CA VAL A 228 32.18 -75.32 -53.38
C VAL A 228 31.93 -75.84 -54.80
N LEU A 229 31.54 -74.98 -55.75
CA LEU A 229 31.35 -75.35 -57.14
C LEU A 229 32.67 -75.77 -57.80
N ARG A 230 33.76 -75.02 -57.56
CA ARG A 230 35.10 -75.36 -58.05
C ARG A 230 35.55 -76.73 -57.54
N LYS A 231 35.28 -77.05 -56.27
CA LYS A 231 35.53 -78.39 -55.70
C LYS A 231 34.64 -79.47 -56.31
N LYS A 232 33.35 -79.20 -56.59
CA LYS A 232 32.44 -80.16 -57.23
C LYS A 232 32.77 -80.43 -58.70
N VAL A 233 33.15 -79.40 -59.47
CA VAL A 233 33.61 -79.55 -60.86
C VAL A 233 34.96 -80.28 -60.90
N GLY A 234 35.84 -80.01 -59.94
CA GLY A 234 37.11 -80.75 -59.78
C GLY A 234 36.95 -82.21 -59.32
N ALA A 235 35.80 -82.58 -58.75
CA ALA A 235 35.55 -83.93 -58.19
C ALA A 235 34.45 -84.73 -58.94
N GLY A 236 33.82 -84.17 -59.98
CA GLY A 236 32.67 -84.76 -60.68
C GLY A 236 32.90 -84.95 -62.17
N THR A 237 33.04 -86.22 -62.57
CA THR A 237 32.94 -86.79 -63.92
C THR A 237 32.21 -85.94 -64.96
N MET A 238 32.94 -85.39 -65.94
CA MET A 238 32.35 -85.07 -67.25
C MET A 238 32.00 -86.39 -67.94
N ARG A 239 30.75 -86.84 -67.78
CA ARG A 239 30.17 -87.85 -68.66
C ARG A 239 29.86 -87.14 -69.98
N THR A 240 30.77 -87.25 -70.94
CA THR A 240 30.48 -86.95 -72.35
C THR A 240 29.47 -87.97 -72.83
N VAL A 241 28.28 -87.52 -73.23
CA VAL A 241 27.34 -88.34 -74.02
C VAL A 241 27.73 -88.14 -75.48
N ILE A 242 28.34 -89.17 -76.07
CA ILE A 242 28.23 -89.54 -77.49
C ILE A 242 27.47 -90.87 -77.50
#